data_AF-A0A0N8IK94-F1
#
_entry.id   AF-A0A0N8IK94-F1
#
_cell.length_a   1.000
_cell.length_b   1.000
_cell.length_c   1.000
_cell.angle_alpha   90.00
_cell.angle_beta   90.00
_cell.angle_gamma   90.00
#
_symmetry.space_group_name_H-M   'P 1'
#
loop_
_entity.id
_entity.type
_entity.pdbx_description
1 polymer ?
#
loop_
_entity_poly.entity_id
_entity_poly.type
_entity_poly.pdbx_seq_one_letter_code
_entity_poly.pdbx_strand_id
1 'polypeptide(L)' 'MKSVNFQLDGMDSIEITQIEEHLFEVRLVLDGEISVQYLTKEQVGQLGSTFQIGNIKSYLE' A
#
# COMPACT_ATOMS: atom_id res chain seq x y z
N MET A 1 -16.79 -0.83 3.67
CA MET A 1 -15.34 -0.85 3.41
C MET A 1 -14.60 -0.52 4.69
N LYS A 2 -13.45 -1.13 4.94
CA LYS A 2 -12.61 -0.88 6.12
C LYS A 2 -11.24 -0.42 5.63
N SER A 3 -10.69 0.61 6.25
CA SER A 3 -9.34 1.08 5.98
C SER A 3 -8.55 1.29 7.27
N VAL A 4 -7.24 1.20 7.14
CA VAL A 4 -6.27 1.59 8.15
C VAL A 4 -5.29 2.54 7.50
N ASN A 5 -5.05 3.68 8.14
CA ASN A 5 -4.06 4.66 7.72
C ASN A 5 -3.02 4.82 8.83
N PHE A 6 -1.75 4.83 8.44
CA PHE A 6 -0.63 5.19 9.28
C PHE A 6 -0.03 6.48 8.72
N GLN A 7 -0.18 7.57 9.48
CA GLN A 7 0.54 8.80 9.23
C GLN A 7 1.99 8.64 9.71
N LEU A 8 2.93 8.93 8.82
CA LEU A 8 4.36 8.97 9.10
C LEU A 8 4.80 10.43 9.26
N ASP A 9 6.11 10.68 9.20
CA ASP A 9 6.66 12.02 9.34
C ASP A 9 6.22 12.94 8.17
N GLY A 10 5.97 14.20 8.48
CA GLY A 10 5.58 15.19 7.47
C GLY A 10 4.24 14.86 6.79
N MET A 11 4.27 14.71 5.46
CA MET A 11 3.09 14.34 4.65
C MET A 11 3.09 12.87 4.23
N ASP A 12 4.04 12.08 4.73
CA ASP A 12 4.17 10.68 4.35
C ASP A 12 3.10 9.85 5.04
N SER A 13 2.51 8.90 4.32
CA SER A 13 1.50 8.02 4.89
C SER A 13 1.38 6.72 4.12
N ILE A 14 0.87 5.69 4.80
CA ILE A 14 0.40 4.47 4.16
C ILE A 14 -1.05 4.22 4.55
N GLU A 15 -1.90 4.04 3.55
CA GLU A 15 -3.29 3.63 3.72
C GLU A 15 -3.50 2.25 3.08
N ILE A 16 -4.17 1.36 3.81
CA ILE A 16 -4.57 0.04 3.34
C ILE A 16 -6.09 -0.03 3.43
N THR A 17 -6.76 -0.16 2.28
CA THR A 17 -8.21 -0.21 2.17
C THR A 17 -8.65 -1.56 1.62
N GLN A 18 -9.50 -2.27 2.35
CA GLN A 18 -10.14 -3.48 1.85
C GLN A 18 -11.28 -3.12 0.89
N ILE A 19 -11.10 -3.45 -0.39
CA ILE A 19 -12.09 -3.20 -1.45
C ILE A 19 -13.03 -4.41 -1.60
N GLU A 20 -12.46 -5.62 -1.57
CA GLU A 20 -13.21 -6.89 -1.62
C GLU A 20 -12.66 -7.89 -0.59
N GLU A 21 -13.27 -9.09 -0.49
CA GLU A 21 -12.88 -10.11 0.51
C GLU A 21 -11.38 -10.44 0.48
N HIS A 22 -10.79 -10.45 -0.72
CA HIS A 22 -9.38 -10.80 -0.94
C HIS A 22 -8.56 -9.73 -1.67
N LEU A 23 -9.11 -8.54 -1.90
CA LEU A 23 -8.47 -7.45 -2.63
C LEU A 23 -8.33 -6.20 -1.77
N PHE A 24 -7.11 -5.66 -1.73
CA PHE A 24 -6.75 -4.49 -0.94
C PHE A 24 -6.07 -3.45 -1.83
N GLU A 25 -6.47 -2.19 -1.70
CA GLU A 25 -5.72 -1.04 -2.21
C GLU A 25 -4.74 -0.56 -1.15
N VAL A 26 -3.47 -0.46 -1.51
CA VAL A 26 -2.43 0.13 -0.68
C VAL A 26 -1.98 1.43 -1.34
N ARG A 27 -2.19 2.54 -0.65
CA ARG A 27 -1.75 3.86 -1.06
C ARG A 27 -0.57 4.27 -0.19
N LEU A 28 0.56 4.55 -0.82
CA LEU A 28 1.76 5.07 -0.19
C LEU A 28 1.96 6.50 -0.65
N VAL A 29 2.05 7.43 0.29
CA VAL A 29 2.42 8.83 0.05
C VAL A 29 3.82 9.01 0.62
N LEU A 30 4.77 9.42 -0.21
CA LEU A 30 6.14 9.75 0.19
C LEU A 30 6.57 11.02 -0.52
N ASP A 31 7.07 12.01 0.22
CA ASP A 31 7.54 13.30 -0.32
C ASP A 31 6.50 14.01 -1.21
N GLY A 32 5.21 13.79 -0.94
CA GLY A 32 4.09 14.33 -1.71
C GLY A 32 3.73 13.55 -2.98
N GLU A 33 4.48 12.51 -3.34
CA GLU A 33 4.13 11.59 -4.42
C GLU A 33 3.22 10.46 -3.93
N ILE A 34 2.23 10.08 -4.74
CA ILE A 34 1.26 9.05 -4.38
C ILE A 34 1.46 7.83 -5.28
N SER A 35 1.71 6.69 -4.67
CA SER A 35 1.75 5.37 -5.31
C SER A 35 0.57 4.53 -4.84
N VAL A 36 -0.15 3.91 -5.77
CA VAL A 36 -1.29 3.02 -5.47
C VAL A 36 -1.00 1.63 -6.00
N GLN A 37 -1.25 0.62 -5.17
CA GLN A 37 -1.04 -0.79 -5.51
C GLN A 37 -2.23 -1.63 -5.07
N TYR A 38 -2.53 -2.68 -5.83
CA TYR A 38 -3.57 -3.65 -5.49
C TYR A 38 -2.92 -4.95 -5.07
N LEU A 39 -3.18 -5.36 -3.83
CA LEU A 39 -2.58 -6.53 -3.19
C LEU A 39 -3.64 -7.54 -2.77
N THR A 40 -3.28 -8.82 -2.82
CA THR A 40 -4.07 -9.88 -2.20
C THR A 40 -3.94 -9.85 -0.68
N LYS A 41 -4.88 -10.50 0.03
CA LYS A 41 -4.81 -10.67 1.49
C LYS A 41 -3.46 -11.26 1.97
N GLU A 42 -2.92 -12.22 1.22
CA GLU A 42 -1.63 -12.85 1.55
C GLU A 42 -0.48 -11.86 1.43
N GLN A 43 -0.44 -11.08 0.34
CA GLN A 43 0.58 -10.05 0.12
C GLN A 43 0.54 -8.95 1.18
N VAL A 44 -0.67 -8.51 1.58
CA VAL A 44 -0.84 -7.56 2.70
C VAL A 44 -0.28 -8.11 4.00
N GLY A 45 -0.52 -9.40 4.29
CA GLY A 45 0.02 -10.06 5.49
C GLY A 45 1.55 -10.17 5.53
N GLN A 46 2.21 -10.01 4.38
CA GLN A 46 3.67 -10.04 4.25
C GLN A 46 4.32 -8.65 4.19
N LEU A 47 3.53 -7.56 4.20
CA LEU A 47 4.03 -6.19 4.16
C LEU A 47 5.01 -5.91 5.30
N GLY A 48 6.17 -5.35 4.97
CA GLY A 48 7.21 -5.04 5.95
C GLY A 48 8.06 -6.24 6.39
N SER A 49 7.80 -7.44 5.86
CA SER A 49 8.64 -8.63 6.05
C SER A 49 9.31 -9.04 4.74
N THR A 50 8.68 -9.90 3.95
CA THR A 50 9.16 -10.37 2.64
C THR A 50 8.63 -9.54 1.47
N PHE A 51 7.64 -8.68 1.70
CA PHE A 51 7.05 -7.82 0.68
C PHE A 51 7.31 -6.34 1.00
N GLN A 52 8.02 -5.65 0.10
CA GLN A 52 8.30 -4.22 0.17
C GLN A 52 7.63 -3.48 -0.98
N ILE A 53 6.88 -2.43 -0.64
CA ILE A 53 6.10 -1.63 -1.59
C ILE A 53 7.01 -0.95 -2.64
N GLY A 54 8.24 -0.58 -2.27
CA GLY A 54 9.22 0.08 -3.15
C GLY A 54 9.96 -0.83 -4.13
N ASN A 55 9.81 -2.16 -4.05
CA ASN A 55 10.50 -3.11 -4.94
C ASN A 55 9.67 -3.53 -6.16
N ILE A 56 8.45 -3.00 -6.30
CA ILE A 56 7.61 -3.28 -7.45
C ILE A 56 8.02 -2.32 -8.55
N LYS A 57 8.83 -2.81 -9.50
CA LYS A 57 9.02 -2.12 -10.77
C LYS A 57 7.64 -1.74 -11.31
N SER A 58 7.41 -0.45 -11.52
CA SER A 58 6.23 0.03 -12.22
C SER A 58 6.27 -0.61 -13.61
N TYR A 59 5.44 -1.63 -13.86
CA TYR A 59 5.33 -2.28 -15.17
C TYR A 59 4.36 -1.52 -16.10
N LEU A 60 4.20 -0.22 -15.88
CA LEU A 60 3.38 0.66 -16.69
C LEU A 60 4.26 1.81 -17.18
N GLU A 61 5.10 1.49 -18.16
CA GLU A 61 5.52 2.43 -19.22
C GLU A 61 4.64 2.17 -20.46
#